data_AF-A0A9E5EKV3-F1
#
_entry.id   AF-A0A9E5EKV3-F1
#
_cell.length_a   1.000
_cell.length_b   1.000
_cell.length_c   1.000
_cell.angle_alpha   90.00
_cell.angle_beta   90.00
_cell.angle_gamma   90.00
#
_symmetry.space_group_name_H-M   'P 1'
#
loop_
_entity.id
_entity.type
_entity.pdbx_description
1 polymer ?
#
loop_
_entity_poly.entity_id
_entity_poly.type
_entity_poly.pdbx_seq_one_letter_code
_entity_poly.pdbx_strand_id
1 'polypeptide(L)' 'MSAMRPAFTLKHASFLVCLVSGLFFAGHIYFNLGDYTAERGIVAFGQSLAIVLAFAAMVYLITETFLLALSRLFNLDE' A
#
# COMPACT_ATOMS: atom_id res chain seq x y z
N MET A 1 -27.44 3.57 7.14
CA MET A 1 -26.66 3.89 5.91
C MET A 1 -25.50 4.89 6.15
N SER A 2 -24.61 4.66 7.13
CA SER A 2 -23.50 5.60 7.42
C SER A 2 -22.12 4.93 7.53
N ALA A 3 -22.03 3.68 8.00
CA ALA A 3 -20.75 2.99 8.23
C ALA A 3 -20.05 2.45 6.97
N MET A 4 -20.78 2.23 5.87
CA MET A 4 -20.23 1.61 4.65
C MET A 4 -19.27 2.53 3.86
N ARG A 5 -19.48 3.85 3.92
CA ARG A 5 -18.63 4.87 3.27
C ARG A 5 -17.25 5.03 3.93
N PRO A 6 -17.10 5.16 5.26
CA PRO A 6 -15.80 5.30 5.92
C PRO A 6 -14.93 4.03 5.80
N ALA A 7 -15.54 2.84 5.79
CA ALA A 7 -14.82 1.59 5.57
C ALA A 7 -14.21 1.49 4.17
N PHE A 8 -14.96 1.91 3.14
CA PHE A 8 -14.48 1.96 1.77
C PHE A 8 -13.36 3.00 1.59
N THR A 9 -13.51 4.21 2.15
CA THR A 9 -12.48 5.25 2.03
C THR A 9 -11.20 4.90 2.78
N LEU A 10 -11.27 4.22 3.94
CA LEU A 10 -10.08 3.81 4.69
C LEU A 10 -9.22 2.78 3.94
N LYS A 11 -9.84 1.79 3.30
CA LYS A 11 -9.13 0.79 2.47
C LYS A 11 -8.38 1.46 1.32
N HIS A 12 -9.04 2.35 0.60
CA HIS A 12 -8.43 3.03 -0.54
C HIS A 12 -7.37 4.05 -0.11
N ALA A 13 -7.59 4.78 0.99
CA ALA A 13 -6.62 5.71 1.54
C ALA A 13 -5.35 5.01 2.01
N SER A 14 -5.47 3.89 2.75
CA SER A 14 -4.32 3.11 3.20
C SER A 14 -3.51 2.51 2.04
N PHE A 15 -4.20 2.01 1.00
CA PHE A 15 -3.56 1.56 -0.24
C PHE A 15 -2.83 2.70 -0.95
N LEU A 16 -3.49 3.84 -1.13
CA LEU A 16 -2.93 4.99 -1.85
C LEU A 16 -1.72 5.58 -1.12
N VAL A 17 -1.79 5.70 0.21
CA VAL A 17 -0.65 6.16 1.02
C VAL A 17 0.54 5.21 0.90
N CYS A 18 0.32 3.89 0.97
CA CYS A 18 1.39 2.91 0.77
C CYS A 18 2.00 2.99 -0.63
N LEU A 19 1.15 3.09 -1.66
CA LEU A 19 1.60 3.16 -3.04
C LEU A 19 2.43 4.42 -3.29
N VAL A 20 1.95 5.59 -2.88
CA VAL A 20 2.66 6.87 -3.08
C VAL A 20 3.98 6.89 -2.31
N SER A 21 3.98 6.46 -1.05
CA SER A 21 5.18 6.40 -0.22
C SER A 21 6.23 5.45 -0.80
N GLY A 22 5.78 4.30 -1.31
CA GLY A 22 6.65 3.31 -1.93
C GLY A 22 7.18 3.73 -3.30
N LEU A 23 6.37 4.42 -4.12
CA LEU A 23 6.85 5.02 -5.38
C LEU A 23 7.91 6.09 -5.12
N PHE A 24 7.72 6.92 -4.09
CA PHE A 24 8.72 7.89 -3.66
C PHE A 24 10.03 7.21 -3.24
N PHE A 25 9.94 6.13 -2.46
CA PHE A 25 11.10 5.34 -2.05
C PHE A 25 11.83 4.70 -3.24
N ALA A 26 11.11 4.07 -4.17
CA ALA A 26 11.70 3.49 -5.37
C ALA A 26 12.38 4.57 -6.23
N GLY A 27 11.72 5.72 -6.43
CA GLY A 27 12.31 6.87 -7.11
C GLY A 27 13.59 7.35 -6.43
N HIS A 28 13.59 7.47 -5.10
CA HIS A 28 14.78 7.85 -4.33
C HIS A 28 15.94 6.88 -4.53
N ILE A 29 15.68 5.57 -4.55
CA ILE A 29 16.66 4.53 -4.88
C ILE A 29 17.24 4.78 -6.28
N TYR A 30 16.39 4.94 -7.30
CA TYR A 30 16.82 5.16 -8.67
C TYR A 30 17.73 6.40 -8.82
N PHE A 31 17.34 7.53 -8.24
CA PHE A 31 18.12 8.78 -8.34
C PHE A 31 19.44 8.75 -7.58
N ASN A 32 19.48 8.12 -6.40
CA ASN A 32 20.68 8.10 -5.57
C ASN A 32 21.63 6.92 -5.86
N LEU A 33 21.20 5.92 -6.61
CA LEU A 33 22.08 4.88 -7.16
C LEU A 33 22.85 5.33 -8.42
N GLY A 34 22.66 6.58 -8.86
CA GLY A 34 23.27 7.17 -10.05
C GLY A 34 24.80 7.10 -10.13
N ASP A 35 25.49 6.84 -9.01
CA ASP A 35 26.95 6.66 -8.97
C ASP A 35 27.43 5.22 -9.20
N TYR A 36 26.54 4.21 -9.10
CA TYR A 36 26.90 2.80 -9.16
C TYR A 36 26.21 2.08 -10.33
N THR A 37 26.66 2.31 -11.57
CA THR A 37 26.21 1.62 -12.81
C THR A 37 24.69 1.61 -13.02
N ALA A 38 24.18 2.44 -13.94
CA ALA A 38 22.75 2.61 -14.23
C ALA A 38 21.91 1.30 -14.30
N GLU A 39 22.50 0.20 -14.77
CA GLU A 39 21.88 -1.13 -14.82
C GLU A 39 21.42 -1.64 -13.44
N ARG A 40 22.24 -1.45 -12.40
CA ARG A 40 21.90 -1.86 -11.02
C ARG A 40 20.78 -0.99 -10.44
N GLY A 41 20.76 0.29 -10.79
CA GLY A 41 19.70 1.23 -10.37
C GLY A 41 18.33 0.82 -10.91
N ILE A 42 18.23 0.40 -12.17
CA ILE A 42 16.97 -0.05 -12.79
C ILE A 42 16.47 -1.36 -12.14
N VAL A 43 17.37 -2.32 -11.90
CA VAL A 43 17.00 -3.59 -11.25
C VAL A 43 16.52 -3.35 -9.83
N ALA A 44 17.24 -2.54 -9.04
CA ALA A 44 16.84 -2.18 -7.68
C ALA A 44 15.50 -1.42 -7.64
N PHE A 45 15.27 -0.51 -8.60
CA PHE A 45 14.00 0.18 -8.76
C PHE A 45 12.85 -0.81 -9.02
N GLY A 46 13.02 -1.73 -9.98
CA GLY A 46 12.00 -2.72 -10.31
C GLY A 46 11.67 -3.65 -9.14
N GLN A 47 12.68 -4.12 -8.42
CA GLN A 47 12.48 -4.94 -7.22
C GLN A 47 11.76 -4.16 -6.11
N SER A 48 12.14 -2.90 -5.90
CA SER A 48 11.49 -2.02 -4.92
C SER A 48 10.03 -1.78 -5.29
N LEU A 49 9.72 -1.56 -6.57
CA LEU A 49 8.36 -1.38 -7.05
C LEU A 49 7.51 -2.64 -6.81
N ALA A 50 8.05 -3.83 -7.09
CA ALA A 50 7.36 -5.09 -6.84
C ALA A 50 7.06 -5.29 -5.34
N ILE A 51 8.01 -4.98 -4.46
CA ILE A 51 7.83 -5.04 -3.00
C ILE A 51 6.75 -4.06 -2.55
N VAL A 52 6.76 -2.83 -3.06
CA VAL A 52 5.77 -1.79 -2.73
C VAL A 52 4.37 -2.23 -3.14
N LEU A 53 4.21 -2.80 -4.33
CA LEU A 53 2.92 -3.29 -4.81
C LEU A 53 2.40 -4.46 -3.96
N ALA A 54 3.27 -5.43 -3.63
CA ALA A 54 2.92 -6.54 -2.77
C ALA A 54 2.53 -6.07 -1.35
N PHE A 55 3.26 -5.10 -0.80
CA PHE A 55 2.98 -4.52 0.50
C PHE A 55 1.67 -3.73 0.51
N ALA A 56 1.40 -2.90 -0.50
CA ALA A 56 0.14 -2.16 -0.63
C ALA A 56 -1.07 -3.10 -0.72
N ALA A 57 -0.95 -4.20 -1.49
CA ALA A 57 -1.98 -5.24 -1.57
C ALA A 57 -2.20 -5.92 -0.21
N MET A 58 -1.13 -6.24 0.53
CA MET A 58 -1.22 -6.81 1.87
C MET A 58 -1.95 -5.86 2.85
N VAL A 59 -1.61 -4.57 2.85
CA VAL A 59 -2.27 -3.55 3.69
C VAL A 59 -3.75 -3.43 3.35
N TYR A 60 -4.12 -3.48 2.07
CA TYR A 60 -5.51 -3.48 1.64
C TYR A 60 -6.28 -4.67 2.24
N LEU A 61 -5.73 -5.87 2.11
CA LEU A 61 -6.36 -7.11 2.62
C LEU A 61 -6.45 -7.14 4.15
N ILE A 62 -5.42 -6.65 4.86
CA ILE A 62 -5.44 -6.53 6.33
C ILE A 62 -6.54 -5.56 6.74
N THR A 63 -6.62 -4.39 6.09
CA THR A 63 -7.65 -3.39 6.39
C THR A 63 -9.06 -3.93 6.13
N GLU A 64 -9.23 -4.71 5.06
CA GLU A 64 -10.49 -5.42 4.79
C GLU A 64 -10.85 -6.43 5.86
N THR A 65 -9.91 -7.29 6.24
CA THR A 65 -10.13 -8.31 7.26
C THR A 65 -10.45 -7.67 8.61
N PHE A 66 -9.75 -6.59 8.95
CA PHE A 66 -9.99 -5.82 10.18
C PHE A 66 -11.39 -5.19 10.20
N LEU A 67 -11.81 -4.55 9.11
CA LEU A 67 -13.15 -3.95 9.00
C LEU A 67 -14.26 -5.00 9.09
N LEU A 68 -14.07 -6.17 8.48
CA LEU A 68 -15.00 -7.30 8.61
C LEU A 68 -15.05 -7.85 10.05
N ALA A 69 -13.91 -7.94 10.72
CA ALA A 69 -13.86 -8.37 12.12
C ALA A 69 -14.57 -7.36 13.04
N LEU A 70 -14.41 -6.06 12.80
CA LEU A 70 -15.10 -5.00 13.53
C LEU A 70 -16.62 -5.03 13.29
N SER A 71 -17.09 -5.23 12.05
CA SER A 71 -18.54 -5.27 11.79
C SER A 71 -19.21 -6.39 12.57
N ARG A 72 -18.56 -7.56 12.66
CA ARG A 72 -19.00 -8.71 13.46
C ARG A 72 -18.93 -8.46 14.97
N LEU A 73 -17.86 -7.81 15.45
CA LEU A 73 -17.68 -7.56 16.89
C LEU A 73 -18.73 -6.58 17.44
N PHE A 74 -19.11 -5.59 16.62
CA PHE A 74 -20.05 -4.54 17.02
C PHE A 74 -21.49 -4.77 16.54
N ASN A 75 -21.79 -5.93 15.94
CA ASN A 75 -23.11 -6.25 15.36
C ASN A 75 -23.64 -5.11 14.47
N LEU A 76 -22.76 -4.43 13.75
CA LEU A 76 -23.11 -3.28 12.90
C LEU A 76 -23.88 -3.67 11.63
N ASP A 77 -24.17 -4.96 11.49
CA ASP A 77 -24.92 -5.57 10.40
C ASP A 77 -26.40 -5.84 10.79
N GLU A 78 -26.85 -5.46 12.00
CA GLU A 78 -28.27 -5.25 12.39
C GLU A 78 -28.68 -3.78 12.28
#